data_AF-A0A7J4RXD3-F1
#
_entry.id   AF-A0A7J4RXD3-F1
#
_cell.length_a   1.000
_cell.length_b   1.000
_cell.length_c   1.000
_cell.angle_alpha   90.00
_cell.angle_beta   90.00
_cell.angle_gamma   90.00
#
_symmetry.space_group_name_H-M   'P 1'
#
loop_
_entity.id
_entity.type
_entity.pdbx_description
1 polymer ?
#
loop_
_entity_poly.entity_id
_entity_poly.type
_entity_poly.pdbx_seq_one_letter_code
_entity_poly.pdbx_strand_id
1 'polypeptide(L)'
;MEVVSLHNRTKTSIALVMLAMFILPIATPLSSAGNGTSARSNPDFLVTNFVLDGAGSIQSGSEIFVENATHTANIYIANIGAAGGSVVVSLYHQGSPTSNRVLVDSFVVDSLGS
;
A
#
# COMPACT_ATOMS: atom_id res chain seq x y z
N MET A 1 12.10 -64.55 -23.51
CA MET A 1 11.02 -63.85 -22.78
C MET A 1 11.56 -62.83 -21.75
N GLU A 2 12.87 -62.56 -21.70
CA GLU A 2 13.50 -61.74 -20.66
C GLU A 2 13.73 -60.28 -21.09
N VAL A 3 14.12 -60.04 -22.35
CA VAL A 3 14.36 -58.70 -22.93
C VAL A 3 13.13 -57.79 -22.93
N VAL A 4 11.92 -58.34 -23.09
CA VAL A 4 10.66 -57.57 -23.04
C VAL A 4 10.36 -57.10 -21.62
N SER A 5 10.71 -57.90 -20.60
CA SER A 5 10.53 -57.57 -19.19
C SER A 5 11.45 -56.43 -18.74
N LEU A 6 12.72 -56.46 -19.18
CA LEU A 6 13.68 -55.37 -18.92
C LEU A 6 13.27 -54.04 -19.58
N HIS A 7 12.80 -54.08 -20.84
CA HIS A 7 12.32 -52.89 -21.54
C HIS A 7 11.09 -52.27 -20.90
N ASN A 8 10.20 -53.09 -20.33
CA ASN A 8 9.03 -52.59 -19.62
C ASN A 8 9.41 -51.95 -18.28
N ARG A 9 10.39 -52.53 -17.56
CA ARG A 9 10.91 -51.97 -16.30
C ARG A 9 11.56 -50.60 -16.49
N THR A 10 12.37 -50.41 -17.54
CA THR A 10 13.00 -49.11 -17.84
C THR A 10 12.00 -48.05 -18.27
N LYS A 11 10.98 -48.41 -19.07
CA LYS A 11 9.87 -47.51 -19.44
C LYS A 11 9.04 -47.06 -18.24
N THR A 12 8.66 -47.99 -17.36
CA THR A 12 7.93 -47.66 -16.13
C THR A 12 8.78 -46.77 -15.23
N SER A 13 10.09 -47.02 -15.11
CA SER A 13 10.99 -46.20 -14.30
C SER A 13 11.14 -44.77 -14.83
N ILE A 14 11.25 -44.59 -16.16
CA ILE A 14 11.32 -43.26 -16.78
C ILE A 14 9.98 -42.53 -16.61
N ALA A 15 8.86 -43.21 -16.84
CA ALA A 15 7.53 -42.63 -16.64
C ALA A 15 7.32 -42.15 -15.20
N LEU A 16 7.80 -42.90 -14.21
CA LEU A 16 7.70 -42.55 -12.80
C LEU A 16 8.58 -41.35 -12.43
N VAL A 17 9.78 -41.26 -13.00
CA VAL A 17 10.69 -40.10 -12.83
C VAL A 17 10.09 -38.85 -13.46
N MET A 18 9.53 -38.95 -14.67
CA MET A 18 8.87 -37.83 -15.35
C MET A 18 7.63 -37.35 -14.58
N LEU A 19 6.84 -38.28 -14.04
CA LEU A 19 5.70 -37.96 -13.17
C LEU A 19 6.15 -37.28 -11.87
N ALA A 20 7.22 -37.77 -11.24
CA ALA A 20 7.79 -37.13 -10.06
C ALA A 20 8.29 -35.71 -10.37
N MET A 21 9.00 -35.49 -11.49
CA MET A 21 9.45 -34.17 -11.91
C MET A 21 8.30 -33.22 -12.30
N PHE A 22 7.15 -33.75 -12.71
CA PHE A 22 5.96 -32.95 -13.01
C PHE A 22 5.18 -32.55 -11.76
N ILE A 23 5.13 -33.41 -10.74
CA ILE A 23 4.37 -33.16 -9.50
C ILE A 23 5.20 -32.36 -8.48
N LEU A 24 6.53 -32.52 -8.44
CA LEU A 24 7.42 -31.79 -7.51
C LEU A 24 7.24 -30.25 -7.56
N PRO A 25 7.13 -29.60 -8.74
CA PRO A 25 6.92 -28.16 -8.84
C PRO A 25 5.57 -27.68 -8.29
N ILE A 26 4.55 -28.55 -8.24
CA ILE A 26 3.18 -28.18 -7.81
C ILE A 26 3.12 -27.93 -6.30
N ALA A 27 4.07 -28.46 -5.53
CA ALA A 27 4.21 -28.21 -4.09
C ALA A 27 4.98 -26.91 -3.77
N THR A 28 5.64 -26.29 -4.76
CA THR A 28 6.50 -25.12 -4.52
C THR A 28 5.78 -23.81 -4.16
N PRO A 29 4.49 -23.55 -4.47
CA PRO A 29 3.87 -22.29 -4.07
C PRO A 29 3.27 -22.33 -2.65
N LEU A 30 3.49 -23.41 -1.87
CA LEU A 30 3.01 -23.45 -0.48
C LEU A 30 4.05 -22.96 0.54
N SER A 31 5.35 -23.12 0.24
CA SER A 31 6.44 -22.64 1.11
C SER A 31 6.87 -21.20 0.82
N SER A 32 6.50 -20.63 -0.34
CA SER A 32 6.76 -19.22 -0.66
C SER A 32 5.70 -18.28 -0.10
N ALA A 33 4.55 -18.80 0.36
CA ALA A 33 3.53 -18.06 1.12
C ALA A 33 3.89 -17.93 2.62
N GLY A 34 5.17 -17.76 2.95
CA GLY A 34 5.54 -17.28 4.28
C GLY A 34 4.97 -15.88 4.49
N ASN A 35 4.94 -15.41 5.74
CA ASN A 35 4.52 -14.06 6.15
C ASN A 35 5.23 -12.88 5.42
N GLY A 36 6.07 -13.15 4.42
CA GLY A 36 6.83 -12.24 3.58
C GLY A 36 6.46 -12.22 2.10
N THR A 37 5.31 -12.77 1.65
CA THR A 37 4.69 -12.29 0.38
C THR A 37 4.07 -10.91 0.59
N SER A 38 4.85 -9.98 1.13
CA SER A 38 4.55 -8.58 1.42
C SER A 38 4.65 -7.70 0.17
N ALA A 39 4.66 -8.30 -1.02
CA ALA A 39 5.02 -7.59 -2.25
C ALA A 39 4.01 -6.52 -2.70
N ARG A 40 2.84 -6.35 -2.04
CA ARG A 40 1.86 -5.28 -2.33
C ARG A 40 1.00 -4.79 -1.14
N SER A 41 1.44 -4.90 0.11
CA SER A 41 0.69 -4.33 1.25
C SER A 41 1.47 -3.22 1.93
N ASN A 42 1.58 -2.07 1.25
CA ASN A 42 2.10 -0.85 1.85
C ASN A 42 0.94 0.05 2.28
N PRO A 43 1.07 0.78 3.39
CA PRO A 43 0.18 1.90 3.66
C PRO A 43 0.33 2.95 2.55
N ASP A 44 -0.79 3.57 2.19
CA ASP A 44 -0.83 4.66 1.21
C ASP A 44 -1.82 5.70 1.75
N PHE A 45 -1.32 6.88 2.10
CA PHE A 45 -2.11 7.89 2.79
C PHE A 45 -2.47 9.03 1.86
N LEU A 46 -3.74 9.40 1.87
CA LEU A 46 -4.28 10.48 1.07
C LEU A 46 -5.01 11.49 1.97
N VAL A 47 -4.74 12.77 1.77
CA VAL A 47 -5.61 13.84 2.29
C VAL A 47 -6.87 13.86 1.43
N THR A 48 -7.98 13.39 2.00
CA THR A 48 -9.27 13.28 1.27
C THR A 48 -10.04 14.58 1.28
N ASN A 49 -9.84 15.40 2.31
CA ASN A 49 -10.52 16.68 2.45
C ASN A 49 -9.72 17.66 3.31
N PHE A 50 -9.83 18.94 2.98
CA PHE A 50 -9.27 20.05 3.75
C PHE A 50 -10.32 21.15 3.86
N VAL A 51 -10.72 21.49 5.09
CA VAL A 51 -11.75 22.51 5.35
C VAL A 51 -11.26 23.47 6.42
N LEU A 52 -11.60 24.73 6.25
CA LEU A 52 -11.41 25.76 7.26
C LEU A 52 -12.75 26.08 7.92
N ASP A 53 -12.79 26.01 9.24
CA ASP A 53 -13.97 26.32 10.07
C ASP A 53 -13.62 27.39 11.13
N GLY A 54 -14.59 27.82 11.93
CA GLY A 54 -14.42 28.79 13.02
C GLY A 54 -14.53 30.26 12.59
N ALA A 55 -14.47 30.53 11.28
CA ALA A 55 -14.73 31.83 10.67
C ALA A 55 -15.22 31.68 9.22
N GLY A 56 -15.62 32.79 8.62
CA GLY A 56 -16.12 32.81 7.24
C GLY A 56 -15.03 32.40 6.25
N SER A 57 -15.32 31.38 5.44
CA SER A 57 -14.50 31.01 4.28
C SER A 57 -15.38 30.59 3.11
N ILE A 58 -14.88 30.79 1.89
CA ILE A 58 -15.52 30.36 0.66
C ILE A 58 -14.48 29.67 -0.22
N GLN A 59 -14.85 28.51 -0.75
CA GLN A 59 -14.05 27.80 -1.75
C GLN A 59 -14.49 28.18 -3.16
N SER A 60 -13.54 28.59 -3.99
CA SER A 60 -13.74 28.92 -5.41
C SER A 60 -12.70 28.18 -6.25
N GLY A 61 -13.11 27.08 -6.86
CA GLY A 61 -12.18 26.19 -7.55
C GLY A 61 -11.12 25.62 -6.61
N SER A 62 -9.84 25.83 -6.93
CA SER A 62 -8.70 25.40 -6.10
C SER A 62 -8.30 26.40 -5.02
N GLU A 63 -8.97 27.55 -4.94
CA GLU A 63 -8.65 28.61 -3.99
C GLU A 63 -9.66 28.64 -2.84
N ILE A 64 -9.17 29.02 -1.65
CA ILE A 64 -10.00 29.25 -0.47
C ILE A 64 -9.78 30.69 -0.03
N PHE A 65 -10.86 31.47 -0.06
CA PHE A 65 -10.89 32.84 0.43
C PHE A 65 -11.36 32.83 1.88
N VAL A 66 -10.60 33.48 2.76
CA VAL A 66 -10.82 33.45 4.20
C VAL A 66 -10.94 34.85 4.76
N GLU A 67 -11.78 35.02 5.76
CA GLU A 67 -11.83 36.24 6.57
C GLU A 67 -10.52 36.45 7.36
N ASN A 68 -10.25 37.68 7.77
CA ASN A 68 -9.12 37.94 8.67
C ASN A 68 -9.48 37.56 10.12
N ALA A 69 -9.53 36.26 10.39
CA ALA A 69 -9.95 35.68 11.65
C ALA A 69 -9.18 34.39 11.95
N THR A 70 -9.35 33.87 13.17
CA THR A 70 -8.80 32.56 13.53
C THR A 70 -9.65 31.45 12.93
N HIS A 71 -9.00 30.51 12.24
CA HIS A 71 -9.65 29.36 11.62
C HIS A 71 -9.14 28.06 12.24
N THR A 72 -9.98 27.05 12.23
CA THR A 72 -9.61 25.65 12.53
C THR A 72 -9.41 24.91 11.22
N ALA A 73 -8.20 24.39 11.00
CA ALA A 73 -7.88 23.57 9.84
C ALA A 73 -8.25 22.11 10.10
N ASN A 74 -9.31 21.64 9.46
CA ASN A 74 -9.76 20.26 9.53
C ASN A 74 -9.19 19.49 8.34
N ILE A 75 -8.23 18.59 8.62
CA ILE A 75 -7.54 17.77 7.63
C ILE A 75 -8.00 16.31 7.79
N TYR A 76 -8.65 15.78 6.77
CA TYR A 76 -9.11 14.40 6.75
C TYR A 76 -8.14 13.53 5.97
N ILE A 77 -7.71 12.45 6.59
CA ILE A 77 -6.71 11.54 6.03
C ILE A 77 -7.31 10.15 5.95
N ALA A 78 -7.13 9.49 4.82
CA ALA A 78 -7.49 8.09 4.63
C ALA A 78 -6.24 7.29 4.28
N ASN A 79 -6.23 6.03 4.70
CA ASN A 79 -5.33 5.03 4.15
C ASN A 79 -6.06 4.32 3.01
N ILE A 80 -5.56 4.47 1.79
CA ILE A 80 -6.04 3.79 0.58
C ILE A 80 -5.16 2.58 0.23
N GLY A 81 -4.15 2.30 1.04
CA GLY A 81 -3.24 1.17 0.90
C GLY A 81 -3.78 -0.10 1.57
N ALA A 82 -3.16 -1.23 1.24
CA ALA A 82 -3.57 -2.55 1.72
C ALA A 82 -2.95 -2.93 3.09
N ALA A 83 -2.23 -2.02 3.74
CA ALA A 83 -1.69 -2.21 5.08
C ALA A 83 -1.93 -0.97 5.93
N GLY A 84 -2.19 -1.14 7.22
CA GLY A 84 -2.27 -0.04 8.17
C GLY A 84 -0.91 0.58 8.48
N GLY A 85 -0.91 1.77 9.07
CA GLY A 85 0.31 2.45 9.52
C GLY A 85 0.05 3.79 10.18
N SER A 86 1.14 4.49 10.48
CA SER A 86 1.12 5.86 11.00
C SER A 86 1.63 6.84 9.94
N VAL A 87 1.11 8.06 9.97
CA VAL A 87 1.51 9.14 9.05
C VAL A 87 1.73 10.44 9.82
N VAL A 88 2.74 11.21 9.42
CA VAL A 88 2.97 12.57 9.92
C VAL A 88 2.30 13.54 8.95
N VAL A 89 1.39 14.35 9.46
CA VAL A 89 0.74 15.42 8.70
C VAL A 89 1.30 16.74 9.13
N SER A 90 1.76 17.54 8.17
CA SER A 90 2.36 18.85 8.41
C SER A 90 1.67 19.92 7.58
N LEU A 91 1.17 20.95 8.25
CA LEU A 91 0.55 22.11 7.61
C LEU A 91 1.60 23.20 7.45
N TYR A 92 1.78 23.68 6.22
CA TYR A 92 2.68 24.78 5.91
C TYR A 92 1.91 25.96 5.36
N HIS A 93 2.31 27.17 5.74
CA HIS A 93 1.85 28.42 5.15
C HIS A 93 2.91 29.01 4.22
N GLN A 94 2.50 29.46 3.04
CA GLN A 94 3.37 30.10 2.06
C GLN A 94 2.61 31.28 1.43
N GLY A 95 3.05 32.52 1.69
CA GLY A 95 2.33 33.71 1.26
C GLY A 95 2.37 33.98 -0.26
N SER A 96 3.27 33.32 -0.98
CA SER A 96 3.35 33.34 -2.45
C SER A 96 4.14 32.13 -2.97
N PRO A 97 4.04 31.76 -4.25
CA PRO A 97 4.79 30.63 -4.81
C PRO A 97 6.32 30.70 -4.62
N THR A 98 6.86 31.91 -4.44
CA THR A 98 8.30 32.16 -4.24
C THR A 98 8.69 32.46 -2.80
N SER A 99 7.72 32.60 -1.89
CA SER A 99 7.98 32.88 -0.48
C SER A 99 8.50 31.64 0.26
N ASN A 100 9.15 31.86 1.40
CA ASN A 100 9.51 30.76 2.29
C ASN A 100 8.25 30.06 2.82
N ARG A 101 8.33 28.73 2.98
CA ARG A 101 7.30 27.93 3.65
C ARG A 101 7.54 27.98 5.15
N VAL A 102 6.51 28.34 5.91
CA VAL A 102 6.52 28.34 7.37
C VAL A 102 5.71 27.15 7.86
N LEU A 103 6.29 26.33 8.74
CA LEU A 103 5.54 25.26 9.40
C LEU A 103 4.54 25.90 10.36
N VAL A 104 3.26 25.61 10.15
CA VAL A 104 2.18 26.02 11.06
C VAL A 104 2.09 25.00 12.20
N ASP A 105 1.95 23.72 11.85
CA ASP A 105 1.91 22.63 12.82
C ASP A 105 2.23 21.27 12.17
N SER A 106 2.56 20.28 12.99
CA SER A 106 2.80 18.89 12.59
C SER A 106 2.31 17.92 13.64
N PHE A 107 1.53 16.91 13.23
CA PHE A 107 1.00 15.90 14.13
C PHE A 107 1.07 14.50 13.52
N VAL A 108 1.13 13.50 14.40
CA VAL A 108 1.09 12.09 14.01
C VAL A 108 -0.35 11.62 14.05
N VAL A 109 -0.80 10.97 12.97
CA VAL A 109 -1.99 10.13 13.00
C VAL A 109 -1.53 8.70 13.11
N ASP A 110 -1.73 8.13 14.29
CA ASP A 110 -1.34 6.76 14.57
C ASP A 110 -2.42 5.76 14.17
N SER A 111 -1.97 4.62 13.65
CA SER A 111 -2.80 3.43 13.46
C SER A 111 -4.04 3.66 12.57
N LEU A 112 -3.84 4.23 11.39
CA LEU A 112 -4.87 4.20 10.34
C LEU A 112 -4.95 2.79 9.75
N GLY A 113 -6.13 2.16 9.86
CA GLY A 113 -6.41 0.85 9.27
C GLY A 113 -6.48 0.90 7.74
N SER A 114 -6.49 -0.27 7.09
CA SER A 114 -6.76 -0.43 5.65
C SER A 114 -8.25 -0.54 5.36
#